data_AF-A0AAU3KWH7-F1
#
_entry.id   AF-A0AAU3KWH7-F1
#
_cell.length_a   1.000
_cell.length_b   1.000
_cell.length_c   1.000
_cell.angle_alpha   90.00
_cell.angle_beta   90.00
_cell.angle_gamma   90.00
#
_symmetry.space_group_name_H-M   'P 1'
#
loop_
_entity.id
_entity.type
_entity.pdbx_description
1 polymer ?
#
loop_
_entity_poly.entity_id
_entity_poly.type
_entity_poly.pdbx_seq_one_letter_code
_entity_poly.pdbx_strand_id
1 'polypeptide(L)' 'MPTEFLLCRQDRMFPADFQRRVVRERPGFTPDEMDGGHLPALGHSRELVERLEAYRTAAGVH' A
#
# COMPACT_ATOMS: atom_id res chain seq x y z
N MET A 1 -16.53 -3.88 -3.28
CA MET A 1 -15.56 -4.48 -2.35
C MET A 1 -14.76 -3.35 -1.72
N PRO A 2 -14.38 -3.42 -0.43
CA PRO A 2 -13.48 -2.44 0.15
C PRO A 2 -12.16 -2.43 -0.63
N THR A 3 -11.62 -1.25 -0.90
CA THR A 3 -10.36 -1.07 -1.63
C THR A 3 -9.38 -0.39 -0.70
N GLU A 4 -8.25 -1.04 -0.47
CA GLU A 4 -7.14 -0.52 0.31
C GLU A 4 -5.98 -0.12 -0.62
N PHE A 5 -5.22 0.90 -0.24
CA PHE A 5 -4.02 1.31 -0.96
C PHE A 5 -2.82 1.32 -0.01
N LEU A 6 -1.80 0.52 -0.33
CA LEU A 6 -0.55 0.45 0.40
C LEU A 6 0.58 1.03 -0.47
N LEU A 7 1.10 2.20 -0.08
CA LEU A 7 2.22 2.83 -0.77
C LEU A 7 3.56 2.44 -0.14
N CYS A 8 4.61 2.41 -0.96
CA CYS A 8 5.98 2.18 -0.54
C CYS A 8 6.74 3.52 -0.46
N ARG A 9 7.24 3.89 0.73
CA ARG A 9 7.76 5.24 1.01
C ARG A 9 8.98 5.64 0.18
N GLN A 10 9.77 4.66 -0.29
CA GLN A 10 11.00 4.88 -1.05
C GLN A 10 10.83 4.54 -2.56
N ASP A 11 9.60 4.42 -3.05
CA ASP A 11 9.33 4.28 -4.49
C ASP A 11 9.78 5.54 -5.25
N ARG A 12 10.72 5.36 -6.18
CA ARG A 12 11.26 6.42 -7.04
C ARG A 12 10.53 6.54 -8.37
N MET A 13 9.81 5.50 -8.80
CA MET A 13 8.97 5.53 -10.00
C MET A 13 7.68 6.32 -9.72
N PHE A 14 7.08 6.10 -8.56
CA PHE A 14 5.92 6.84 -8.08
C PHE A 14 6.21 7.42 -6.69
N PRO A 15 6.72 8.65 -6.57
CA PRO A 15 7.08 9.23 -5.27
C PRO A 15 5.91 9.26 -4.28
N ALA A 16 6.19 9.05 -2.99
CA ALA A 16 5.18 8.93 -1.94
C ALA A 16 4.22 10.13 -1.90
N ASP A 17 4.72 11.37 -2.03
CA ASP A 17 3.87 12.57 -2.03
C ASP A 17 2.91 12.63 -3.22
N PHE A 18 3.36 12.14 -4.38
CA PHE A 18 2.49 12.01 -5.55
C PHE A 18 1.38 11.00 -5.27
N GLN A 19 1.72 9.81 -4.74
CA GLN A 19 0.75 8.76 -4.43
C GLN A 19 -0.26 9.25 -3.36
N ARG A 20 0.20 9.81 -2.24
CA ARG A 20 -0.67 10.38 -1.18
C ARG A 20 -1.69 11.36 -1.74
N ARG A 21 -1.23 12.29 -2.59
CA ARG A 21 -2.12 13.28 -3.21
C ARG A 21 -3.15 12.60 -4.11
N VAL A 22 -2.73 11.69 -4.98
CA VAL A 22 -3.62 10.99 -5.91
C VAL A 22 -4.67 10.16 -5.17
N VAL A 23 -4.27 9.38 -4.15
CA VAL A 23 -5.19 8.53 -3.38
C VAL A 23 -6.22 9.37 -2.63
N ARG A 24 -5.78 10.48 -2.03
CA ARG A 24 -6.70 11.41 -1.34
C ARG A 24 -7.65 12.13 -2.29
N GLU A 25 -7.18 12.55 -3.47
CA GLU A 25 -7.99 13.34 -4.42
C GLU A 25 -8.93 12.49 -5.27
N ARG A 26 -8.57 11.23 -5.56
CA ARG A 26 -9.31 10.37 -6.50
C ARG A 26 -10.11 9.26 -5.79
N PRO A 27 -9.48 8.24 -5.18
CA PRO A 27 -10.18 7.29 -4.31
C PRO A 27 -10.85 7.92 -3.08
N GLY A 28 -10.35 9.06 -2.58
CA GLY A 28 -10.98 9.80 -1.48
C GLY A 28 -10.61 9.31 -0.07
N PHE A 29 -9.57 8.49 0.07
CA PHE A 29 -9.13 7.95 1.36
C PHE A 29 -7.63 8.15 1.62
N THR A 30 -7.22 7.93 2.87
CA THR A 30 -5.80 8.02 3.27
C THR A 30 -5.12 6.69 2.96
N PRO A 31 -4.01 6.67 2.21
CA PRO A 31 -3.28 5.44 1.95
C PRO A 31 -2.56 4.96 3.21
N ASP A 32 -2.44 3.64 3.34
CA ASP A 32 -1.49 3.03 4.24
C ASP A 32 -0.07 3.10 3.65
N GLU A 33 0.94 3.05 4.52
CA GLU A 33 2.33 3.17 4.10
C GLU A 33 3.23 2.09 4.71
N MET A 34 4.15 1.57 3.90
CA MET A 34 5.23 0.70 4.37
C MET A 34 6.58 1.16 3.83
N ASP A 35 7.66 0.64 4.43
CA ASP A 35 8.98 0.80 3.83
C ASP A 35 9.14 -0.09 2.60
N GLY A 36 9.77 0.44 1.56
CA GLY A 36 10.02 -0.25 0.32
C GLY A 36 10.26 0.68 -0.87
N GLY A 37 10.94 0.14 -1.88
CA GLY A 37 10.99 0.73 -3.22
C GLY A 37 9.80 0.29 -4.08
N HIS A 38 9.92 0.50 -5.39
CA HIS A 38 8.86 0.17 -6.36
C HIS A 38 8.46 -1.32 -6.42
N LEU A 39 9.38 -2.22 -6.04
CA LEU A 39 9.18 -3.66 -6.10
C LEU A 39 9.16 -4.28 -4.69
N PRO A 40 8.13 -4.01 -3.86
CA PRO A 40 8.08 -4.51 -2.48
C PRO A 40 7.97 -6.03 -2.41
N ALA A 41 7.36 -6.68 -3.42
CA ALA A 41 7.31 -8.13 -3.50
C ALA A 41 8.71 -8.78 -3.63
N LEU A 42 9.71 -8.03 -4.10
CA LEU A 42 11.10 -8.50 -4.21
C LEU A 42 11.95 -8.06 -3.01
N GLY A 43 11.83 -6.81 -2.57
CA GLY A 43 12.71 -6.24 -1.54
C GLY A 43 12.18 -6.32 -0.11
N HIS A 44 10.86 -6.45 0.08
CA HIS A 44 10.15 -6.36 1.36
C HIS A 44 9.02 -7.39 1.43
N SER A 45 9.23 -8.58 0.84
CA SER A 45 8.19 -9.59 0.62
C SER A 45 7.48 -10.02 1.91
N ARG A 46 8.22 -10.19 3.00
CA ARG A 46 7.66 -10.60 4.29
C ARG A 46 6.71 -9.55 4.87
N GLU A 47 7.17 -8.31 4.98
CA GLU A 47 6.35 -7.20 5.47
C GLU A 47 5.12 -7.00 4.58
N LEU A 48 5.30 -7.07 3.26
CA LEU A 48 4.18 -6.97 2.31
C LEU A 48 3.13 -8.05 2.57
N VAL A 49 3.52 -9.31 2.76
CA VAL A 49 2.59 -10.40 3.10
C VAL A 49 1.89 -10.12 4.42
N GLU A 50 2.61 -9.69 5.45
CA GLU A 50 2.02 -9.36 6.75
C GLU A 50 0.94 -8.26 6.64
N ARG A 51 1.16 -7.23 5.81
CA ARG A 51 0.16 -6.18 5.53
C ARG A 51 -1.05 -6.73 4.78
N LEU A 52 -0.84 -7.52 3.74
CA LEU A 52 -1.92 -8.10 2.92
C LEU A 52 -2.79 -9.07 3.73
N GLU A 53 -2.19 -9.88 4.59
CA GLU A 53 -2.91 -10.80 5.48
C GLU A 53 -3.75 -10.08 6.54
N ALA A 54 -3.26 -8.95 7.05
CA ALA A 54 -4.05 -8.09 7.92
C ALA A 54 -5.29 -7.54 7.21
N TYR A 55 -5.15 -7.07 5.96
CA TYR A 55 -6.30 -6.62 5.16
C TYR A 55 -7.28 -7.74 4.84
N ARG A 56 -6.78 -8.93 4.47
CA ARG A 56 -7.61 -10.11 4.21
C ARG A 56 -8.48 -10.43 5.42
N THR A 57 -7.86 -10.50 6.60
CA THR A 57 -8.54 -10.78 7.86
C THR A 57 -9.58 -9.70 8.19
N ALA A 58 -9.22 -8.43 8.03
CA ALA A 58 -10.14 -7.30 8.28
C ALA A 58 -11.34 -7.28 7.31
N ALA A 59 -11.15 -7.71 6.06
CA ALA A 59 -12.20 -7.81 5.06
C ALA A 59 -13.10 -9.05 5.23
N GLY A 60 -12.77 -9.98 6.13
CA GLY A 60 -13.53 -11.21 6.36
C GLY A 60 -13.48 -12.21 5.20
N VAL A 61 -12.44 -12.10 4.35
CA VAL A 61 -12.24 -13.01 3.21
C VAL A 61 -11.29 -14.12 3.68
N HIS A 62 -11.73 -15.38 3.66
CA HIS A 62 -10.94 -16.54 4.05
C HIS A 62 -10.21 -17.17 2.86
#